data_AF-A0A8J4RII7-F1
#
_entry.id   AF-A0A8J4RII7-F1
#
_cell.length_a   1.000
_cell.length_b   1.000
_cell.length_c   1.000
_cell.angle_alpha   90.00
_cell.angle_beta   90.00
_cell.angle_gamma   90.00
#
_symmetry.space_group_name_H-M   'P 1'
#
loop_
_entity.id
_entity.type
_entity.pdbx_description
1 polymer ?
#
loop_
_entity_poly.entity_id
_entity_poly.type
_entity_poly.pdbx_seq_one_letter_code
_entity_poly.pdbx_strand_id
1 'polypeptide(L)'
;MFGFSPYGPYWRQVKKMAMLEVLSNHRLEALKHIRGDEVDNSIKEIFELLGKRNKVVVEMERWFGYTTLNIVSRMVVGKRFGGITIKENEGNDECRKALREFFDLTGTFAVSDARPYLRWLDVGGYEKAMKKTAKKLDHMVGEWLEEHKQRKLFGGMKEYQDFMDVLLSIVTDEDEILSYDADTIIKATCLM
;
A
#
# COMPACT_ATOMS: atom_id res chain seq x y z
N MET A 1 3.61 -11.54 4.67
CA MET A 1 3.31 -10.30 5.43
C MET A 1 3.29 -10.62 6.92
N PHE A 2 3.93 -9.80 7.76
CA PHE A 2 3.98 -10.05 9.21
C PHE A 2 2.58 -9.96 9.89
N GLY A 3 1.61 -9.23 9.33
CA GLY A 3 0.23 -9.18 9.86
C GLY A 3 -0.48 -10.54 9.92
N PHE A 4 -0.11 -11.48 9.04
CA PHE A 4 -0.61 -12.86 9.02
C PHE A 4 0.43 -13.88 9.52
N SER A 5 1.60 -13.42 9.97
CA SER A 5 2.66 -14.30 10.46
C SER A 5 2.41 -14.68 11.92
N PRO A 6 2.71 -15.93 12.33
CA PRO A 6 2.76 -16.27 13.74
C PRO A 6 3.81 -15.41 14.46
N TYR A 7 3.58 -15.20 15.76
CA TYR A 7 4.53 -14.48 16.62
C TYR A 7 5.89 -15.19 16.63
N GLY A 8 6.96 -14.42 16.46
CA GLY A 8 8.33 -14.93 16.43
C GLY A 8 9.37 -13.82 16.25
N PRO A 9 10.66 -14.17 16.11
CA PRO A 9 11.73 -13.21 15.82
C PRO A 9 11.42 -12.33 14.61
N TYR A 10 11.06 -12.93 13.47
CA TYR A 10 10.65 -12.24 12.25
C TYR A 10 9.53 -11.21 12.50
N TRP A 11 8.41 -11.64 13.09
CA TRP A 11 7.27 -10.77 13.38
C TRP A 11 7.65 -9.58 14.25
N ARG A 12 8.45 -9.82 15.31
CA ARG A 12 8.90 -8.75 16.22
C ARG A 12 9.77 -7.73 15.51
N GLN A 13 10.68 -8.18 14.65
CA GLN A 13 11.61 -7.32 13.93
C GLN A 13 10.86 -6.46 12.91
N VAL A 14 10.04 -7.07 12.05
CA VAL A 14 9.24 -6.33 11.05
C VAL A 14 8.28 -5.35 11.72
N LYS A 15 7.60 -5.77 12.80
CA LYS A 15 6.74 -4.86 13.59
C LYS A 15 7.54 -3.68 14.17
N LYS A 16 8.74 -3.93 14.70
CA LYS A 16 9.60 -2.86 15.22
C LYS A 16 9.97 -1.87 14.13
N MET A 17 10.34 -2.33 12.94
CA MET A 17 10.66 -1.46 11.79
C MET A 17 9.45 -0.58 11.43
N ALA A 18 8.27 -1.19 11.24
CA ALA A 18 7.06 -0.43 10.90
C ALA A 18 6.68 0.61 11.96
N MET A 19 6.77 0.25 13.24
CA MET A 19 6.47 1.16 14.34
C MET A 19 7.43 2.35 14.41
N LEU A 20 8.72 2.13 14.18
CA LEU A 20 9.73 3.18 14.27
C LEU A 20 9.78 4.06 13.01
N GLU A 21 9.64 3.45 11.84
CA GLU A 21 9.92 4.11 10.56
C GLU A 21 8.67 4.63 9.84
N VAL A 22 7.47 4.18 10.23
CA VAL A 22 6.20 4.70 9.69
C VAL A 22 5.40 5.42 10.77
N LEU A 23 5.27 4.79 11.94
CA LEU A 23 4.29 5.20 12.95
C LEU A 23 4.89 5.99 14.12
N SER A 24 6.18 6.30 14.10
CA SER A 24 6.78 7.11 15.15
C SER A 24 6.34 8.58 15.03
N ASN A 25 6.26 9.28 16.16
CA ASN A 25 5.89 10.70 16.19
C ASN A 25 6.79 11.54 15.28
N HIS A 26 8.10 11.24 15.24
CA HIS A 26 9.04 11.93 14.37
C HIS A 26 8.71 11.72 12.89
N ARG A 27 8.42 10.48 12.48
CA ARG A 27 8.05 10.16 11.09
C ARG A 27 6.70 10.77 10.71
N LEU A 28 5.71 10.73 11.60
CA LEU A 28 4.41 11.35 11.37
C LEU A 28 4.47 12.87 11.23
N GLU A 29 5.39 13.53 11.93
CA GLU A 29 5.63 14.97 11.77
C GLU A 29 6.38 15.25 10.46
N ALA A 30 7.42 14.47 10.13
CA ALA A 30 8.16 14.62 8.87
C ALA A 30 7.25 14.44 7.63
N LEU A 31 6.32 13.50 7.68
CA LEU A 31 5.39 13.19 6.59
C LEU A 31 4.04 13.93 6.71
N LYS A 32 3.90 14.88 7.65
CA LYS A 32 2.65 15.63 7.87
C LYS A 32 2.18 16.38 6.62
N HIS A 33 3.13 16.94 5.86
CA HIS A 33 2.83 17.68 4.64
C HIS A 33 2.11 16.80 3.60
N ILE A 34 2.43 15.51 3.49
CA ILE A 34 1.76 14.56 2.58
C ILE A 34 0.26 14.51 2.84
N ARG A 35 -0.13 14.47 4.12
CA ARG A 35 -1.55 14.45 4.52
C ARG A 35 -2.24 15.77 4.18
N GLY A 36 -1.59 16.89 4.46
CA GLY A 36 -2.10 18.22 4.09
C GLY A 36 -2.30 18.35 2.58
N ASP A 37 -1.25 18.05 1.80
CA ASP A 37 -1.27 18.11 0.34
C ASP A 37 -2.39 17.25 -0.26
N GLU A 38 -2.57 16.02 0.24
CA GLU A 38 -3.55 15.10 -0.35
C GLU A 38 -4.98 15.51 -0.03
N VAL A 39 -5.24 16.01 1.19
CA VAL A 39 -6.54 16.57 1.56
C VAL A 39 -6.83 17.83 0.75
N ASP A 40 -5.85 18.74 0.65
CA ASP A 40 -5.99 19.97 -0.13
C ASP A 40 -6.26 19.68 -1.61
N ASN A 41 -5.55 18.71 -2.20
CA ASN A 41 -5.78 18.28 -3.57
C ASN A 41 -7.16 17.64 -3.75
N SER A 42 -7.58 16.78 -2.81
CA SER A 42 -8.92 16.15 -2.85
C SER A 42 -10.04 17.18 -2.74
N ILE A 43 -9.83 18.26 -1.97
CA ILE A 43 -10.76 19.38 -1.84
C ILE A 43 -10.77 20.24 -3.11
N LYS A 44 -9.60 20.56 -3.67
CA LYS A 44 -9.47 21.30 -4.94
C LYS A 44 -10.21 20.60 -6.07
N GLU A 45 -10.12 19.27 -6.16
CA GLU A 45 -10.86 18.49 -7.16
C GLU A 45 -12.38 18.67 -7.04
N ILE A 46 -12.92 18.77 -5.81
CA ILE A 46 -14.35 19.06 -5.60
C ILE A 46 -14.68 20.47 -6.07
N PHE A 47 -13.86 21.47 -5.73
CA PHE A 47 -14.06 22.86 -6.15
C PHE A 47 -14.02 23.01 -7.67
N GLU A 48 -13.11 22.31 -8.35
CA GLU A 48 -13.05 22.30 -9.82
C GLU A 48 -14.30 21.69 -10.46
N LEU A 49 -14.86 20.64 -9.85
CA LEU A 49 -16.13 20.06 -10.30
C LEU A 49 -17.29 21.03 -10.10
N LEU A 50 -17.27 21.80 -9.00
CA LEU A 50 -18.28 22.83 -8.71
C LEU A 50 -18.16 24.02 -9.67
N GLY A 51 -16.94 24.41 -10.05
CA GLY A 51 -16.73 25.43 -11.08
C GLY A 51 -17.30 25.05 -12.45
N LYS A 52 -17.39 23.74 -12.75
CA LYS A 52 -17.96 23.20 -13.99
C LYS A 52 -19.46 22.88 -13.89
N ARG A 53 -20.03 22.78 -12.69
CA ARG A 53 -21.41 22.36 -12.43
C ARG A 53 -22.01 23.15 -11.28
N ASN A 54 -23.21 23.70 -11.43
CA ASN A 54 -23.92 24.41 -10.34
C ASN A 54 -24.15 23.58 -9.07
N LYS A 55 -24.09 22.25 -9.15
CA LYS A 55 -24.19 21.33 -8.00
C LYS A 55 -23.32 20.11 -8.22
N VAL A 56 -22.62 19.68 -7.17
CA VAL A 56 -21.82 18.46 -7.15
C VAL A 56 -22.33 17.56 -6.04
N VAL A 57 -22.55 16.28 -6.36
CA VAL A 57 -22.81 15.23 -5.37
C VAL A 57 -21.52 14.42 -5.27
N VAL A 58 -21.01 14.26 -4.05
CA VAL A 58 -19.78 13.52 -3.76
C VAL A 58 -20.15 12.25 -3.00
N GLU A 59 -19.67 11.11 -3.50
CA GLU A 59 -19.76 9.84 -2.78
C GLU A 59 -18.69 9.81 -1.69
N MET A 60 -19.10 10.05 -0.44
CA MET A 60 -18.15 10.25 0.67
C MET A 60 -17.29 9.03 0.97
N GLU A 61 -17.83 7.81 0.82
CA GLU A 61 -17.06 6.57 1.01
C GLU A 61 -15.89 6.50 0.04
N ARG A 62 -16.16 6.74 -1.25
CA ARG A 62 -15.14 6.77 -2.29
C ARG A 62 -14.13 7.89 -2.07
N TRP A 63 -14.61 9.07 -1.65
CA TRP A 63 -13.75 10.22 -1.34
C TRP A 63 -12.75 9.89 -0.22
N PHE A 64 -13.24 9.43 0.94
CA PHE A 64 -12.40 9.05 2.07
C PHE A 64 -11.47 7.89 1.72
N GLY A 65 -11.96 6.88 0.99
CA GLY A 65 -11.16 5.75 0.55
C GLY A 65 -9.98 6.18 -0.33
N TYR A 66 -10.21 7.07 -1.30
CA TYR A 66 -9.17 7.53 -2.22
C TYR A 66 -8.16 8.44 -1.54
N THR A 67 -8.62 9.39 -0.73
CA THR A 67 -7.72 10.27 0.03
C THR A 67 -6.85 9.46 0.99
N THR A 68 -7.43 8.48 1.71
CA THR A 68 -6.69 7.62 2.63
C THR A 68 -5.67 6.74 1.89
N LEU A 69 -6.08 6.12 0.78
CA LEU A 69 -5.18 5.29 -0.03
C LEU A 69 -3.99 6.10 -0.56
N ASN A 70 -4.24 7.30 -1.08
CA ASN A 70 -3.17 8.17 -1.58
C ASN A 70 -2.22 8.63 -0.47
N ILE A 71 -2.75 8.95 0.72
CA ILE A 71 -1.92 9.29 1.88
C ILE A 71 -1.00 8.12 2.22
N VAL A 72 -1.56 6.92 2.40
CA VAL A 72 -0.79 5.73 2.81
C VAL A 72 0.24 5.38 1.74
N SER A 73 -0.13 5.35 0.46
CA SER A 73 0.80 4.98 -0.60
C SER A 73 1.89 6.01 -0.85
N ARG A 74 1.63 7.31 -0.64
CA ARG A 74 2.69 8.32 -0.66
C ARG A 74 3.63 8.18 0.53
N MET A 75 3.12 7.84 1.71
CA MET A 75 3.94 7.61 2.90
C MET A 75 4.79 6.33 2.81
N VAL A 76 4.25 5.26 2.21
CA VAL A 76 4.88 3.94 2.19
C VAL A 76 5.81 3.73 1.00
N VAL A 77 5.39 4.13 -0.20
CA VAL A 77 6.11 3.88 -1.47
C VAL A 77 6.29 5.13 -2.32
N GLY A 78 5.93 6.30 -1.81
CA GLY A 78 6.08 7.57 -2.55
C GLY A 78 5.19 7.68 -3.80
N LYS A 79 4.16 6.83 -3.94
CA LYS A 79 3.27 6.81 -5.12
C LYS A 79 1.92 7.43 -4.82
N ARG A 80 1.40 8.20 -5.78
CA ARG A 80 0.07 8.80 -5.73
C ARG A 80 -0.81 8.18 -6.81
N PHE A 81 -1.98 7.68 -6.42
CA PHE A 81 -3.00 7.26 -7.37
C PHE A 81 -3.81 8.45 -7.85
N GLY A 82 -4.35 8.36 -9.07
CA GLY A 82 -5.15 9.43 -9.66
C GLY A 82 -6.34 9.84 -8.79
N GLY A 83 -6.72 11.11 -8.88
CA GLY A 83 -7.83 11.71 -8.14
C GLY A 83 -9.23 11.22 -8.53
N ILE A 84 -10.24 11.78 -7.88
CA ILE A 84 -11.67 11.49 -8.10
C ILE A 84 -12.12 11.91 -9.51
N THR A 85 -11.46 12.92 -10.08
CA THR A 85 -11.78 13.52 -11.38
C THR A 85 -11.06 12.86 -12.56
N ILE A 86 -10.00 12.08 -12.30
CA ILE A 86 -9.25 11.43 -13.36
C ILE A 86 -10.06 10.22 -13.84
N LYS A 87 -10.63 10.35 -15.04
CA LYS A 87 -11.21 9.21 -15.78
C LYS A 87 -10.20 8.07 -15.81
N GLU A 88 -10.71 6.86 -15.66
CA GLU A 88 -10.02 5.56 -15.60
C GLU A 88 -9.12 5.26 -16.81
N ASN A 89 -8.13 6.09 -17.09
CA ASN A 89 -7.14 5.85 -18.13
C ASN A 89 -5.84 5.32 -17.52
N GLU A 90 -5.68 4.00 -17.72
CA GLU A 90 -4.47 3.23 -18.04
C GLU A 90 -3.25 3.41 -17.13
N GLY A 91 -3.02 2.37 -16.30
CA GLY A 91 -1.86 2.20 -15.43
C GLY A 91 -2.19 2.39 -13.93
N ASN A 92 -2.55 3.62 -13.55
CA ASN A 92 -2.77 3.96 -12.14
C ASN A 92 -4.08 3.37 -11.56
N ASP A 93 -5.03 3.02 -12.43
CA ASP A 93 -6.31 2.42 -12.03
C ASP A 93 -6.18 0.95 -11.63
N GLU A 94 -5.30 0.19 -12.28
CA GLU A 94 -5.14 -1.24 -11.98
C GLU A 94 -4.51 -1.45 -10.60
N CYS A 95 -3.58 -0.58 -10.18
CA CYS A 95 -3.06 -0.60 -8.82
C CYS A 95 -4.13 -0.39 -7.78
N ARG A 96 -4.89 0.68 -7.97
CA ARG A 96 -5.95 1.07 -7.05
C ARG A 96 -6.99 -0.03 -6.95
N LYS A 97 -7.35 -0.65 -8.08
CA LYS A 97 -8.25 -1.79 -8.12
C LYS A 97 -7.68 -2.99 -7.38
N ALA A 98 -6.41 -3.33 -7.59
CA ALA A 98 -5.77 -4.45 -6.88
C ALA A 98 -5.72 -4.22 -5.35
N LEU A 99 -5.42 -2.99 -4.91
CA LEU A 99 -5.43 -2.63 -3.48
C LEU A 99 -6.85 -2.68 -2.89
N ARG A 100 -7.86 -2.22 -3.64
CA ARG A 100 -9.26 -2.33 -3.21
C ARG A 100 -9.71 -3.79 -3.09
N GLU A 101 -9.45 -4.59 -4.12
CA GLU A 101 -9.73 -6.03 -4.11
C GLU A 101 -9.02 -6.72 -2.93
N PHE A 102 -7.81 -6.29 -2.57
CA PHE A 102 -7.09 -6.83 -1.42
C PHE A 102 -7.77 -6.50 -0.09
N PHE A 103 -8.21 -5.26 0.12
CA PHE A 103 -8.94 -4.90 1.35
C PHE A 103 -10.29 -5.62 1.44
N ASP A 104 -11.03 -5.70 0.32
CA ASP A 104 -12.31 -6.40 0.26
C ASP A 104 -12.14 -7.90 0.58
N LEU A 105 -11.12 -8.54 0.00
CA LEU A 105 -10.82 -9.97 0.23
C LEU A 105 -10.29 -10.23 1.64
N THR A 106 -9.52 -9.31 2.22
CA THR A 106 -9.00 -9.44 3.59
C THR A 106 -10.12 -9.43 4.63
N GLY A 107 -11.20 -8.67 4.38
CA GLY A 107 -12.39 -8.64 5.24
C GLY A 107 -13.39 -9.77 4.99
N THR A 108 -13.18 -10.59 3.96
CA THR A 108 -14.14 -11.62 3.54
C THR A 108 -13.95 -12.91 4.34
N PHE A 109 -15.06 -13.48 4.82
CA PHE A 109 -15.07 -14.79 5.47
C PHE A 109 -15.35 -15.89 4.44
N ALA A 110 -14.37 -16.76 4.20
CA ALA A 110 -14.53 -17.89 3.30
C ALA A 110 -15.12 -19.11 4.02
N VAL A 111 -15.87 -19.95 3.30
CA VAL A 111 -16.43 -21.19 3.88
C VAL A 111 -15.32 -22.11 4.41
N SER A 112 -14.14 -22.06 3.80
CA SER A 112 -12.95 -22.79 4.24
C SER A 112 -12.47 -22.39 5.64
N ASP A 113 -12.76 -21.17 6.09
CA ASP A 113 -12.33 -20.68 7.40
C ASP A 113 -13.13 -21.36 8.52
N ALA A 114 -14.42 -21.64 8.28
CA ALA A 114 -15.26 -22.43 9.19
C ALA A 114 -15.08 -23.94 8.99
N ARG A 115 -14.87 -24.40 7.75
CA ARG A 115 -14.79 -25.82 7.38
C ARG A 115 -13.56 -26.08 6.50
N PRO A 116 -12.37 -26.29 7.11
CA PRO A 116 -11.11 -26.40 6.37
C PRO A 116 -11.07 -27.51 5.32
N TYR A 117 -11.78 -28.62 5.56
CA TYR A 117 -11.84 -29.74 4.62
C TYR A 117 -12.61 -29.44 3.31
N LEU A 118 -13.35 -28.33 3.24
CA LEU A 118 -14.01 -27.86 2.01
C LEU A 118 -13.14 -26.88 1.21
N ARG A 119 -11.92 -26.56 1.67
CA ARG A 119 -11.05 -25.58 1.02
C ARG A 119 -10.76 -25.89 -0.45
N TRP A 120 -10.62 -27.17 -0.80
CA TRP A 120 -10.34 -27.59 -2.18
C TRP A 120 -11.45 -27.22 -3.18
N LEU A 121 -12.68 -27.02 -2.71
CA LEU A 121 -13.81 -26.61 -3.56
C LEU A 121 -13.77 -25.11 -3.91
N ASP A 122 -13.06 -24.30 -3.11
CA ASP A 122 -13.05 -22.83 -3.23
C ASP A 122 -14.47 -22.26 -3.41
N VAL A 123 -15.38 -22.60 -2.49
CA VAL A 123 -16.79 -22.18 -2.57
C VAL A 123 -16.87 -20.65 -2.54
N GLY A 124 -17.29 -20.05 -3.65
CA GLY A 124 -17.30 -18.60 -3.86
C GLY A 124 -16.09 -18.04 -4.61
N GLY A 125 -15.07 -18.86 -4.89
CA GLY A 125 -13.90 -18.49 -5.68
C GLY A 125 -12.91 -17.54 -4.98
N TYR A 126 -13.01 -17.42 -3.66
CA TYR A 126 -12.25 -16.46 -2.86
C TYR A 126 -10.75 -16.76 -2.86
N GLU A 127 -10.33 -18.03 -2.73
CA GLU A 127 -8.90 -18.37 -2.71
C GLU A 127 -8.26 -18.09 -4.07
N LYS A 128 -8.97 -18.37 -5.17
CA LYS A 128 -8.53 -18.01 -6.52
C LYS A 128 -8.43 -16.49 -6.71
N ALA A 129 -9.40 -15.73 -6.20
CA ALA A 129 -9.37 -14.27 -6.23
C ALA A 129 -8.18 -13.73 -5.43
N MET A 130 -7.98 -14.18 -4.19
CA MET A 130 -6.84 -13.82 -3.33
C MET A 130 -5.50 -14.09 -4.02
N LYS A 131 -5.30 -15.27 -4.64
CA LYS A 131 -4.07 -15.59 -5.38
C LYS A 131 -3.86 -14.67 -6.58
N LYS A 132 -4.93 -14.32 -7.30
CA LYS A 132 -4.85 -13.40 -8.44
C LYS A 132 -4.47 -12.00 -7.99
N THR A 133 -5.11 -11.48 -6.94
CA THR A 133 -4.86 -10.14 -6.40
C THR A 133 -3.45 -10.07 -5.77
N ALA A 134 -3.02 -11.10 -5.04
CA ALA A 134 -1.67 -11.18 -4.48
C ALA A 134 -0.58 -11.13 -5.57
N LYS A 135 -0.76 -11.84 -6.69
CA LYS A 135 0.18 -11.77 -7.82
C LYS A 135 0.25 -10.38 -8.43
N LYS A 136 -0.88 -9.69 -8.55
CA LYS A 136 -0.90 -8.30 -9.03
C LYS A 136 -0.12 -7.42 -8.08
N LEU A 137 -0.46 -7.41 -6.80
CA LEU A 137 0.23 -6.58 -5.80
C LEU A 137 1.73 -6.88 -5.72
N ASP A 138 2.13 -8.16 -5.76
CA ASP A 138 3.55 -8.52 -5.73
C ASP A 138 4.33 -7.98 -6.94
N HIS A 139 3.74 -8.04 -8.13
CA HIS A 139 4.33 -7.45 -9.33
C HIS A 139 4.50 -5.94 -9.18
N MET A 140 3.46 -5.24 -8.71
CA MET A 140 3.45 -3.78 -8.58
C MET A 140 4.44 -3.27 -7.55
N VAL A 141 4.52 -3.91 -6.39
CA VAL A 141 5.49 -3.54 -5.36
C VAL A 141 6.90 -3.93 -5.79
N GLY A 142 7.05 -4.98 -6.61
CA GLY A 142 8.31 -5.28 -7.28
C GLY A 142 8.78 -4.17 -8.22
N GLU A 143 7.89 -3.62 -9.05
CA GLU A 143 8.21 -2.47 -9.92
C GLU A 143 8.64 -1.26 -9.10
N TRP A 144 7.90 -0.93 -8.03
CA TRP A 144 8.26 0.18 -7.16
C TRP A 144 9.58 -0.05 -6.43
N LEU A 145 9.84 -1.26 -5.96
CA LEU A 145 11.11 -1.60 -5.31
C LEU A 145 12.29 -1.37 -6.24
N GLU A 146 12.18 -1.82 -7.49
CA GLU A 146 13.23 -1.63 -8.49
C GLU A 146 13.44 -0.15 -8.81
N GLU A 147 12.37 0.63 -8.96
CA GLU A 147 12.49 2.08 -9.13
C GLU A 147 13.23 2.77 -7.95
N HIS A 148 12.96 2.34 -6.71
CA HIS A 148 13.63 2.89 -5.53
C HIS A 148 15.11 2.49 -5.49
N LYS A 149 15.44 1.24 -5.84
CA LYS A 149 16.84 0.79 -5.97
C LYS A 149 17.60 1.59 -7.02
N GLN A 150 17.04 1.75 -8.22
CA GLN A 150 17.66 2.52 -9.29
C GLN A 150 17.88 3.98 -8.87
N ARG A 151 16.87 4.61 -8.26
CA ARG A 151 16.98 5.98 -7.76
C ARG A 151 18.12 6.15 -6.74
N LYS A 152 18.27 5.20 -5.82
CA LYS A 152 19.34 5.19 -4.82
C LYS A 152 20.72 5.08 -5.47
N LEU A 153 20.86 4.28 -6.53
CA LEU A 153 22.11 4.15 -7.30
C LEU A 153 22.47 5.43 -8.06
N PHE A 154 21.49 6.12 -8.65
CA PHE A 154 21.72 7.34 -9.42
C PHE A 154 21.73 8.62 -8.57
N GLY A 155 21.73 8.52 -7.24
CA GLY A 155 21.84 9.67 -6.33
C GLY A 155 20.64 10.61 -6.35
N GLY A 156 19.45 10.11 -6.73
CA GLY A 156 18.23 10.92 -6.75
C GLY A 156 17.81 11.29 -5.33
N MET A 157 18.04 12.54 -4.91
CA MET A 157 17.55 13.05 -3.63
C MET A 157 16.06 13.40 -3.72
N LYS A 158 15.25 12.77 -2.84
CA LYS A 158 13.91 13.28 -2.51
C LYS A 158 14.02 14.31 -1.39
N GLU A 159 13.05 15.22 -1.33
CA GLU A 159 12.86 16.13 -0.19
C GLU A 159 12.58 15.37 1.11
N TYR A 160 11.98 14.17 1.03
CA TYR A 160 11.76 13.25 2.14
C TYR A 160 11.89 11.79 1.71
N GLN A 161 12.30 10.92 2.63
CA GLN A 161 12.33 9.47 2.43
C GLN A 161 10.98 8.86 2.79
N ASP A 162 10.43 8.04 1.90
CA ASP A 162 9.29 7.18 2.23
C ASP A 162 9.74 5.89 2.92
N PHE A 163 8.77 5.08 3.36
CA PHE A 163 9.09 3.87 4.11
C PHE A 163 9.92 2.85 3.30
N MET A 164 9.68 2.73 1.99
CA MET A 164 10.45 1.81 1.14
C MET A 164 11.91 2.24 1.01
N ASP A 165 12.19 3.55 0.86
CA ASP A 165 13.55 4.10 0.90
C ASP A 165 14.28 3.74 2.21
N VAL A 166 13.55 3.79 3.32
CA VAL A 166 14.08 3.48 4.64
C VAL A 166 14.35 2.00 4.80
N LEU A 167 13.41 1.13 4.40
CA LEU A 167 13.59 -0.32 4.46
C LEU A 167 14.76 -0.78 3.59
N LEU A 168 14.94 -0.21 2.40
CA LEU A 168 16.11 -0.45 1.53
C LEU A 168 17.46 -0.05 2.15
N SER A 169 17.43 0.70 3.26
CA SER A 169 18.63 1.14 3.98
C SER A 169 18.85 0.38 5.28
N ILE A 170 17.82 -0.30 5.79
CA ILE A 170 17.85 -1.04 7.06
C ILE A 170 17.92 -2.55 6.83
N VAL A 171 17.18 -3.07 5.83
CA VAL A 171 17.10 -4.50 5.54
C VAL A 171 18.26 -4.86 4.61
N THR A 172 19.12 -5.76 5.08
CA THR A 172 20.27 -6.25 4.33
C THR A 172 20.19 -7.77 4.17
N ASP A 173 20.79 -8.31 3.11
CA ASP A 173 20.82 -9.77 2.88
C ASP A 173 21.64 -10.53 3.95
N GLU A 174 22.38 -9.82 4.80
CA GLU A 174 23.15 -10.37 5.92
C GLU A 174 22.31 -10.57 7.20
N ASP A 175 21.04 -10.15 7.20
CA ASP A 175 20.13 -10.31 8.33
C ASP A 175 19.66 -11.78 8.47
N GLU A 176 20.52 -12.66 9.00
CA GLU A 176 20.24 -14.10 9.24
C GLU A 176 18.95 -14.39 10.04
N ILE A 177 18.42 -13.39 10.76
CA ILE A 177 17.19 -13.47 11.56
C ILE A 177 15.93 -13.57 10.67
N LEU A 178 16.02 -13.13 9.42
CA LEU A 178 14.94 -13.09 8.47
C LEU A 178 15.21 -14.19 7.44
N SER A 179 14.50 -15.32 7.55
CA SER A 179 14.66 -16.50 6.68
C SER A 179 14.30 -16.27 5.19
N TYR A 180 14.22 -15.03 4.76
CA TYR A 180 13.77 -14.56 3.45
C TYR A 180 14.77 -13.53 2.93
N ASP A 181 14.88 -13.37 1.62
CA ASP A 181 15.72 -12.33 1.02
C ASP A 181 15.18 -10.92 1.32
N ALA A 182 16.06 -9.91 1.23
CA ALA A 182 15.72 -8.53 1.56
C ALA A 182 14.53 -8.02 0.73
N ASP A 183 14.45 -8.36 -0.56
CA ASP A 183 13.37 -7.90 -1.45
C ASP A 183 12.02 -8.45 -1.02
N THR A 184 11.94 -9.75 -0.71
CA THR A 184 10.73 -10.37 -0.18
C THR A 184 10.27 -9.69 1.09
N ILE A 185 11.19 -9.35 2.00
CA ILE A 185 10.87 -8.68 3.26
C ILE A 185 10.36 -7.27 3.01
N ILE A 186 11.06 -6.48 2.18
CA ILE A 186 10.69 -5.11 1.86
C ILE A 186 9.31 -5.09 1.19
N LYS A 187 9.10 -5.89 0.15
CA LYS A 187 7.80 -5.99 -0.54
C LYS A 187 6.68 -6.37 0.43
N ALA A 188 6.89 -7.41 1.24
CA ALA A 188 5.88 -7.89 2.18
C ALA A 188 5.62 -6.93 3.35
N THR A 189 6.56 -6.05 3.67
CA THR A 189 6.41 -5.05 4.75
C THR A 189 5.73 -3.78 4.23
N CYS A 190 5.99 -3.38 2.98
CA CYS A 190 5.30 -2.27 2.31
C CYS A 190 3.85 -2.60 1.90
N LEU A 191 3.51 -3.89 1.75
CA LEU A 191 2.13 -4.36 1.49
C LEU A 191 1.27 -4.53 2.76
N MET A 192 1.79 -4.10 3.92
CA MET A 192 1.05 -4.07 5.18
C MET A 192 -0.15 -3.13 5.14
#